data_AF-A0A9D6QIV6-F1
#
_entry.id   AF-A0A9D6QIV6-F1
#
_cell.length_a   1.000
_cell.length_b   1.000
_cell.length_c   1.000
_cell.angle_alpha   90.00
_cell.angle_beta   90.00
_cell.angle_gamma   90.00
#
_symmetry.space_group_name_H-M   'P 1'
#
loop_
_entity.id
_entity.type
_entity.pdbx_description
1 polymer ?
#
loop_
_entity_poly.entity_id
_entity_poly.type
_entity_poly.pdbx_seq_one_letter_code
_entity_poly.pdbx_strand_id
1 'polypeptide(L)'
;MRIDSSRNVGTAAGAKRAAGAAAPGFSVAAEEAPHVAATSSTNSVAALDTILALQAEEPLGQRRARQAKRGRAALDALEQLEAGLLSGRAPAALRQEMEHLRQIAESTGEPGLDDVLREIDTRLAVELAKLDRMAGNV
;
A
#
# COMPACT_ATOMS: atom_id res chain seq x y z
N MET A 1 22.16 20.54 6.17
CA MET A 1 21.41 21.46 5.28
C MET A 1 19.97 20.99 5.24
N ARG A 2 19.04 21.84 5.71
CA ARG A 2 17.58 21.63 5.66
C ARG A 2 17.06 22.43 4.46
N ILE A 3 16.16 21.86 3.68
CA ILE A 3 15.51 22.51 2.54
C ILE A 3 14.10 22.88 3.01
N ASP A 4 13.86 24.17 3.16
CA ASP A 4 12.56 24.74 3.51
C ASP A 4 11.60 24.75 2.32
N SER A 5 10.33 24.50 2.61
CA SER A 5 9.24 24.29 1.67
C SER A 5 8.90 25.54 0.85
N SER A 6 8.74 25.34 -0.47
CA SER A 6 8.34 26.33 -1.45
C SER A 6 6.88 26.78 -1.25
N ARG A 7 6.74 27.95 -0.63
CA ARG A 7 5.86 29.11 -0.95
C ARG A 7 4.54 28.85 -1.70
N ASN A 8 3.45 29.21 -1.02
CA ASN A 8 2.08 29.34 -1.50
C ASN A 8 1.94 30.23 -2.75
N VAL A 9 1.17 29.75 -3.74
CA VAL A 9 0.71 30.53 -4.89
C VAL A 9 -0.48 31.40 -4.46
N GLY A 10 -0.35 32.70 -4.71
CA GLY A 10 -1.26 33.74 -4.24
C GLY A 10 -2.61 33.76 -4.91
N THR A 11 -3.59 34.23 -4.14
CA THR A 11 -4.96 34.56 -4.55
C THR A 11 -4.94 35.64 -5.64
N ALA A 12 -5.71 35.43 -6.73
CA ALA A 12 -5.84 36.40 -7.80
C ALA A 12 -6.63 37.62 -7.29
N ALA A 13 -5.98 38.78 -7.35
CA ALA A 13 -6.53 40.06 -6.91
C ALA A 13 -7.65 40.55 -7.86
N GLY A 14 -8.71 41.09 -7.26
CA GLY A 14 -9.88 41.63 -7.95
C GLY A 14 -9.56 42.82 -8.87
N ALA A 15 -10.25 42.84 -10.01
CA ALA A 15 -10.22 43.93 -10.96
C ALA A 15 -11.03 45.12 -10.42
N LYS A 16 -10.33 46.24 -10.19
CA LYS A 16 -10.91 47.54 -9.84
C LYS A 16 -11.03 48.37 -11.13
N ARG A 17 -12.26 48.66 -11.57
CA ARG A 17 -12.53 49.59 -12.68
C ARG A 17 -12.89 50.98 -12.14
N ALA A 18 -12.32 51.97 -12.82
CA ALA A 18 -12.27 53.37 -12.46
C ALA A 18 -13.62 54.08 -12.52
N ALA A 19 -13.74 55.12 -11.69
CA ALA A 19 -14.84 56.06 -11.63
C ALA A 19 -14.87 56.97 -12.87
N GLY A 20 -16.07 57.22 -13.40
CA GLY A 20 -16.33 58.16 -14.48
C GLY A 20 -17.77 58.67 -14.45
N ALA A 21 -17.90 59.96 -14.12
CA ALA A 21 -18.94 60.96 -14.41
C ALA A 21 -20.45 60.60 -14.53
N ALA A 22 -21.24 61.52 -13.96
CA ALA A 22 -22.69 61.52 -13.76
C ALA A 22 -23.57 61.51 -15.02
N ALA A 23 -24.70 60.78 -14.94
CA ALA A 23 -25.99 61.08 -15.57
C ALA A 23 -27.11 60.47 -14.71
N PRO A 24 -28.31 61.08 -14.57
CA PRO A 24 -29.39 60.54 -13.77
C PRO A 24 -30.28 59.62 -14.63
N GLY A 25 -30.48 58.37 -14.23
CA GLY A 25 -31.41 57.49 -14.93
C GLY A 25 -31.46 56.05 -14.42
N PHE A 26 -32.56 55.73 -13.75
CA PHE A 26 -33.10 54.40 -13.43
C PHE A 26 -32.47 53.61 -12.27
N SER A 27 -33.23 53.44 -11.18
CA SER A 27 -32.99 52.52 -10.06
C SER A 27 -34.05 51.42 -10.07
N VAL A 28 -33.65 50.16 -10.07
CA VAL A 28 -34.55 49.01 -9.85
C VAL A 28 -34.54 48.66 -8.37
N ALA A 29 -35.74 48.63 -7.78
CA ALA A 29 -35.99 48.27 -6.39
C ALA A 29 -35.67 46.80 -6.12
N ALA A 30 -35.26 46.52 -4.88
CA ALA A 30 -34.98 45.20 -4.36
C ALA A 30 -36.17 44.25 -4.53
N GLU A 31 -35.88 43.04 -5.03
CA GLU A 31 -36.72 41.87 -4.77
C GLU A 31 -35.81 40.73 -4.30
N GLU A 32 -36.02 40.38 -3.05
CA GLU A 32 -35.31 39.35 -2.31
C GLU A 32 -35.88 37.99 -2.73
N ALA A 33 -35.15 37.27 -3.58
CA ALA A 33 -35.46 35.88 -3.90
C ALA A 33 -34.70 34.96 -2.91
N PRO A 34 -35.37 33.99 -2.26
CA PRO A 34 -34.68 33.08 -1.36
C PRO A 34 -33.82 32.13 -2.21
N HIS A 35 -32.51 32.29 -2.14
CA HIS A 35 -31.60 31.25 -2.62
C HIS A 35 -31.73 30.03 -1.70
N VAL A 36 -32.40 28.99 -2.21
CA VAL A 36 -32.36 27.64 -1.66
C VAL A 36 -30.90 27.16 -1.75
N ALA A 37 -30.17 27.30 -0.66
CA ALA A 37 -28.84 26.71 -0.53
C ALA A 37 -28.98 25.20 -0.36
N ALA A 38 -28.28 24.49 -1.22
CA ALA A 38 -28.32 23.05 -1.40
C ALA A 38 -28.05 22.25 -0.12
N THR A 39 -28.66 21.06 -0.08
CA THR A 39 -28.46 19.98 0.89
C THR A 39 -26.99 19.76 1.25
N SER A 40 -26.60 20.20 2.43
CA SER A 40 -25.32 19.86 3.07
C SER A 40 -25.50 18.63 3.98
N SER A 41 -25.33 17.42 3.46
CA SER A 41 -25.26 16.21 4.30
C SER A 41 -24.55 15.00 3.69
N THR A 42 -23.48 15.19 2.90
CA THR A 42 -22.65 14.07 2.38
C THR A 42 -21.34 13.86 3.15
N ASN A 43 -20.97 14.76 4.08
CA ASN A 43 -19.75 14.64 4.87
C ASN A 43 -19.73 13.46 5.86
N SER A 44 -20.90 12.94 6.27
CA SER A 44 -20.96 11.82 7.23
C SER A 44 -20.59 10.46 6.62
N VAL A 45 -20.89 10.24 5.34
CA VAL A 45 -20.58 8.97 4.64
C VAL A 45 -19.08 8.85 4.40
N ALA A 46 -18.42 9.94 3.97
CA ALA A 46 -16.96 9.97 3.81
C ALA A 46 -16.21 9.76 5.14
N ALA A 47 -16.77 10.23 6.27
CA ALA A 47 -16.20 10.01 7.60
C ALA A 47 -16.33 8.56 8.07
N LEU A 48 -17.40 7.85 7.70
CA LEU A 48 -17.58 6.43 7.99
C LEU A 48 -16.64 5.55 7.15
N ASP A 49 -16.45 5.88 5.87
CA ASP A 49 -15.48 5.19 5.01
C ASP A 49 -14.05 5.28 5.56
N THR A 50 -13.67 6.41 6.17
CA THR A 50 -12.36 6.52 6.87
C THR A 50 -12.24 5.65 8.12
N ILE A 51 -13.32 5.41 8.87
CA ILE A 51 -13.28 4.54 10.06
C ILE A 51 -13.28 3.06 9.66
N LEU A 52 -14.05 2.70 8.63
CA LEU A 52 -14.04 1.35 8.04
C LEU A 52 -12.69 1.03 7.40
N ALA A 53 -12.05 1.99 6.73
CA ALA A 53 -10.70 1.83 6.19
C ALA A 53 -9.65 1.55 7.28
N LEU A 54 -9.76 2.17 8.46
CA LEU A 54 -8.87 1.92 9.60
C LEU A 54 -9.09 0.53 10.23
N GLN A 55 -10.30 -0.02 10.12
CA GLN A 55 -10.63 -1.38 10.62
C GLN A 55 -10.25 -2.48 9.63
N ALA A 56 -10.00 -2.14 8.36
CA ALA A 56 -9.56 -3.07 7.33
C ALA A 56 -8.05 -3.38 7.39
N GLU A 57 -7.26 -2.60 8.15
CA GLU A 57 -5.85 -2.92 8.39
C GLU A 57 -5.73 -4.07 9.38
N GLU A 58 -5.29 -5.22 8.88
CA GLU A 58 -4.95 -6.37 9.72
C GLU A 58 -3.92 -5.95 10.78
N PRO A 59 -4.14 -6.21 12.08
CA PRO A 59 -3.26 -5.74 13.12
C PRO A 59 -1.86 -6.33 12.92
N LEU A 60 -0.83 -5.50 13.13
CA LEU A 60 0.59 -5.85 12.90
C LEU A 60 1.00 -7.19 13.57
N GLY A 61 0.41 -7.51 14.73
CA GLY A 61 0.65 -8.77 15.43
C GLY A 61 0.20 -10.02 14.67
N GLN A 62 -0.93 -9.97 13.94
CA GLN A 62 -1.42 -11.09 13.14
C GLN A 62 -0.52 -11.32 11.91
N ARG A 63 -0.13 -10.23 11.24
CA ARG A 63 0.85 -10.27 10.12
C ARG A 63 2.18 -10.87 10.56
N ARG A 64 2.73 -10.39 11.67
CA ARG A 64 3.97 -10.92 12.27
C ARG A 64 3.87 -12.42 12.54
N ALA A 65 2.79 -12.88 13.19
CA ALA A 65 2.60 -14.28 13.51
C ALA A 65 2.48 -15.16 12.26
N ARG A 66 1.74 -14.70 11.24
CA ARG A 66 1.59 -15.39 9.95
C ARG A 66 2.93 -15.53 9.24
N GLN A 67 3.67 -14.43 9.11
CA GLN A 67 4.95 -14.43 8.40
C GLN A 67 6.04 -15.19 9.17
N ALA A 68 6.03 -15.18 10.50
CA ALA A 68 6.90 -16.05 11.30
C ALA A 68 6.58 -17.54 11.09
N LYS A 69 5.30 -17.90 11.00
CA LYS A 69 4.88 -19.28 10.67
C LYS A 69 5.32 -19.68 9.27
N ARG A 70 5.15 -18.79 8.29
CA ARG A 70 5.64 -18.98 6.90
C ARG A 70 7.16 -19.22 6.88
N GLY A 71 7.93 -18.39 7.59
CA GLY A 71 9.38 -18.54 7.69
C GLY A 71 9.80 -19.90 8.25
N ARG A 72 9.08 -20.43 9.25
CA ARG A 72 9.32 -21.79 9.77
C ARG A 72 9.01 -22.86 8.71
N ALA A 73 7.86 -22.76 8.04
CA ALA A 73 7.51 -23.69 6.97
C ALA A 73 8.54 -23.66 5.82
N ALA A 74 9.11 -22.51 5.51
CA ALA A 74 10.19 -22.36 4.54
C ALA A 74 11.48 -23.07 4.98
N LEU A 75 11.86 -22.96 6.24
CA LEU A 75 13.00 -23.69 6.81
C LEU A 75 12.76 -25.21 6.78
N ASP A 76 11.57 -25.66 7.16
CA ASP A 76 11.19 -27.08 7.12
C ASP A 76 11.23 -27.61 5.67
N ALA A 77 10.79 -26.82 4.69
CA ALA A 77 10.86 -27.19 3.28
C ALA A 77 12.31 -27.29 2.78
N LEU A 78 13.20 -26.40 3.24
CA LEU A 78 14.63 -26.47 2.93
C LEU A 78 15.29 -27.71 3.53
N GLU A 79 14.95 -28.08 4.77
CA GLU A 79 15.45 -29.30 5.41
C GLU A 79 14.96 -30.56 4.69
N GLN A 80 13.68 -30.59 4.30
CA GLN A 80 13.14 -31.69 3.50
C GLN A 80 13.81 -31.80 2.13
N LEU A 81 14.16 -30.65 1.52
CA LEU A 81 14.88 -30.62 0.25
C LEU A 81 16.27 -31.22 0.43
N GLU A 82 17.00 -30.82 1.47
CA GLU A 82 18.32 -31.37 1.79
C GLU A 82 18.27 -32.89 1.97
N ALA A 83 17.35 -33.39 2.81
CA ALA A 83 17.15 -34.83 3.03
C ALA A 83 16.79 -35.59 1.74
N GLY A 84 15.93 -34.99 0.90
CA GLY A 84 15.58 -35.52 -0.41
C GLY A 84 16.79 -35.64 -1.32
N LEU A 85 17.59 -34.56 -1.43
CA LEU A 85 18.78 -34.52 -2.27
C LEU A 85 19.83 -35.53 -1.83
N LEU A 86 20.03 -35.72 -0.53
CA LEU A 86 20.90 -36.77 0.01
C LEU A 86 20.44 -38.19 -0.39
N SER A 87 19.14 -38.36 -0.58
CA SER A 87 18.53 -39.60 -1.05
C SER A 87 18.43 -39.70 -2.58
N GLY A 88 18.96 -38.71 -3.32
CA GLY A 88 18.91 -38.64 -4.77
C GLY A 88 17.52 -38.30 -5.34
N ARG A 89 16.63 -37.71 -4.54
CA ARG A 89 15.24 -37.35 -4.94
C ARG A 89 14.98 -35.86 -4.71
N ALA A 90 14.44 -35.17 -5.70
CA ALA A 90 13.92 -33.82 -5.54
C ALA A 90 12.42 -33.80 -5.90
N PRO A 91 11.50 -33.80 -4.91
CA PRO A 91 10.07 -33.90 -5.20
C PRO A 91 9.54 -32.62 -5.88
N ALA A 92 8.86 -32.77 -7.01
CA ALA A 92 8.23 -31.64 -7.71
C ALA A 92 7.20 -30.88 -6.83
N ALA A 93 6.52 -31.59 -5.93
CA ALA A 93 5.59 -31.00 -4.97
C ALA A 93 6.31 -30.08 -3.97
N LEU A 94 7.52 -30.45 -3.53
CA LEU A 94 8.31 -29.63 -2.60
C LEU A 94 8.78 -28.33 -3.29
N ARG A 95 9.16 -28.41 -4.57
CA ARG A 95 9.46 -27.23 -5.39
C ARG A 95 8.26 -26.28 -5.47
N GLN A 96 7.05 -26.80 -5.69
CA GLN A 96 5.83 -26.00 -5.73
C GLN A 96 5.52 -25.36 -4.36
N GLU A 97 5.71 -26.09 -3.27
CA GLU A 97 5.52 -25.57 -1.91
C GLU A 97 6.49 -24.41 -1.62
N MET A 98 7.78 -24.57 -1.93
CA MET A 98 8.78 -23.52 -1.75
C MET A 98 8.44 -22.26 -2.57
N GLU A 99 7.93 -22.43 -3.79
CA GLU A 99 7.51 -21.31 -4.63
C GLU A 99 6.26 -20.62 -4.07
N HIS A 100 5.28 -21.38 -3.58
CA HIS A 100 4.11 -20.83 -2.89
C HIS A 100 4.50 -20.02 -1.65
N LEU A 101 5.40 -20.56 -0.82
CA LEU A 101 5.90 -19.87 0.38
C LEU A 101 6.60 -18.54 0.04
N ARG A 102 7.28 -18.43 -1.11
CA ARG A 102 7.86 -17.17 -1.57
C ARG A 102 6.79 -16.18 -2.04
N GLN A 103 5.75 -16.65 -2.71
CA GLN A 103 4.70 -15.79 -3.26
C GLN A 103 3.87 -15.08 -2.19
N ILE A 104 3.67 -15.72 -1.03
CA ILE A 104 2.91 -15.16 0.10
C ILE A 104 3.78 -14.36 1.09
N ALA A 105 5.02 -14.04 0.73
CA ALA A 105 5.92 -13.24 1.55
C ALA A 105 5.44 -11.79 1.63
N GLU A 106 5.39 -11.25 2.85
CA GLU A 106 4.97 -9.87 3.12
C GLU A 106 5.82 -9.28 4.24
N SER A 107 5.99 -7.96 4.26
CA SER A 107 6.62 -7.27 5.40
C SER A 107 5.79 -7.46 6.67
N THR A 108 6.44 -7.54 7.82
CA THR A 108 5.80 -7.65 9.14
C THR A 108 5.73 -6.33 9.89
N GLY A 109 6.55 -5.34 9.48
CA GLY A 109 6.73 -4.09 10.21
C GLY A 109 7.75 -4.18 11.35
N GLU A 110 8.38 -5.35 11.57
CA GLU A 110 9.48 -5.56 12.50
C GLU A 110 10.78 -5.74 11.70
N PRO A 111 11.69 -4.76 11.65
CA PRO A 111 12.86 -4.79 10.77
C PRO A 111 13.74 -6.04 10.94
N GLY A 112 13.99 -6.45 12.18
CA GLY A 112 14.81 -7.63 12.45
C GLY A 112 14.19 -8.94 11.97
N LEU A 113 12.86 -9.08 12.05
CA LEU A 113 12.17 -10.25 11.52
C LEU A 113 12.15 -10.22 9.98
N ASP A 114 11.87 -9.05 9.39
CA ASP A 114 11.86 -8.87 7.94
C ASP A 114 13.24 -9.15 7.32
N ASP A 115 14.33 -8.83 8.03
CA ASP A 115 15.69 -9.15 7.60
C ASP A 115 15.95 -10.66 7.52
N VAL A 116 15.58 -11.39 8.58
CA VAL A 116 15.73 -12.86 8.63
C VAL A 116 14.85 -13.53 7.58
N LEU A 117 13.59 -13.11 7.44
CA LEU A 117 12.68 -13.66 6.43
C LEU A 117 13.21 -13.47 5.01
N ARG A 118 13.83 -12.31 4.72
CA ARG A 118 14.43 -12.03 3.42
C ARG A 118 15.64 -12.92 3.14
N GLU A 119 16.45 -13.23 4.14
CA GLU A 119 17.56 -14.18 4.00
C GLU A 119 17.04 -15.59 3.66
N ILE A 120 15.99 -16.03 4.35
CA ILE A 120 15.30 -17.30 4.05
C ILE A 120 14.77 -17.30 2.61
N ASP A 121 14.10 -16.22 2.18
CA ASP A 121 13.54 -16.11 0.83
C ASP A 121 14.63 -16.10 -0.27
N THR A 122 15.78 -15.50 0.04
CA THR A 122 16.95 -15.52 -0.84
C THR A 122 17.47 -16.95 -0.98
N ARG A 123 17.54 -17.70 0.13
CA ARG A 123 17.94 -19.12 0.11
C ARG A 123 16.96 -19.98 -0.68
N LEU A 124 15.65 -19.81 -0.48
CA LEU A 124 14.62 -20.49 -1.26
C LEU A 124 14.80 -20.23 -2.76
N ALA A 125 15.02 -18.98 -3.16
CA ALA A 125 15.20 -18.61 -4.57
C ALA A 125 16.42 -19.30 -5.19
N VAL A 126 17.53 -19.35 -4.45
CA VAL A 126 18.75 -20.04 -4.90
C VAL A 126 18.52 -21.54 -5.05
N GLU A 127 17.84 -22.18 -4.09
CA GLU A 127 17.55 -23.62 -4.16
C GLU A 127 16.57 -23.97 -5.29
N LEU A 128 15.56 -23.14 -5.53
CA LEU A 128 14.66 -23.30 -6.68
C LEU A 128 15.43 -23.20 -8.02
N ALA A 129 16.31 -22.21 -8.16
CA ALA A 129 17.14 -22.07 -9.36
C ALA A 129 18.09 -23.26 -9.57
N LYS A 130 18.65 -23.83 -8.49
CA LYS A 130 19.46 -25.05 -8.57
C LYS A 130 18.63 -26.25 -9.04
N LEU A 131 17.41 -26.40 -8.52
CA LEU A 131 16.49 -27.45 -8.95
C LEU A 131 16.13 -27.32 -10.44
N ASP A 132 15.85 -26.09 -10.91
CA ASP A 132 15.57 -25.85 -12.33
C ASP A 132 16.79 -26.18 -13.21
N ARG A 133 18.01 -25.84 -12.75
CA ARG A 133 19.26 -26.23 -13.44
C ARG A 133 19.46 -27.74 -13.49
N MET A 134 19.16 -28.45 -12.39
CA MET A 134 19.24 -29.92 -12.35
C MET A 134 18.20 -30.58 -13.27
N ALA A 135 17.04 -29.97 -13.42
CA ALA A 135 15.98 -30.41 -14.33
C ALA A 135 16.26 -30.08 -15.81
N GLY A 136 17.27 -29.24 -16.11
CA GLY A 136 17.58 -28.79 -17.46
C GLY A 136 16.67 -27.69 -18.00
N ASN A 137 16.02 -26.92 -17.12
CA ASN A 137 15.07 -25.86 -17.46
C ASN A 137 15.70 -24.45 -17.57
N VAL A 138 17.04 -24.36 -17.61
CA VAL A 138 17.80 -23.09 -17.62
C VAL A 138 18.50 -22.90 -18.96
#